data_AF-A0AA41Z4J3-F1
#
_entry.id   AF-A0AA41Z4J3-F1
#
_cell.length_a   1.000
_cell.length_b   1.000
_cell.length_c   1.000
_cell.angle_alpha   90.00
_cell.angle_beta   90.00
_cell.angle_gamma   90.00
#
_symmetry.space_group_name_H-M   'P 1'
#
loop_
_entity.id
_entity.type
_entity.pdbx_description
1 polymer ?
#
loop_
_entity_poly.entity_id
_entity_poly.type
_entity_poly.pdbx_seq_one_letter_code
_entity_poly.pdbx_strand_id
1 'polypeptide(L)'
;MRIPRLAIVPSGFRRTAKPLLPAFVVLVATCGPLLADSLKTTMGEMAKTTKEAKAALSTTDPATFEAILKAYGDEGKSGMALVAGGSSKARDLRARFSTFAATAEAARQSGGGPVKFKAAFGTIVNECRSCHSVYK
;
A
#
# COMPACT_ATOMS: atom_id res chain seq x y z
N MET A 1 17.19 -55.44 -48.13
CA MET A 1 16.08 -55.20 -49.09
C MET A 1 16.01 -53.71 -49.40
N ARG A 2 16.02 -53.42 -50.71
CA ARG A 2 15.62 -52.22 -51.49
C ARG A 2 15.42 -50.85 -50.80
N ILE A 3 16.26 -49.92 -51.24
CA ILE A 3 16.03 -48.47 -51.34
C ILE A 3 14.91 -48.21 -52.36
N PRO A 4 14.10 -47.16 -52.17
CA PRO A 4 13.85 -46.26 -53.30
C PRO A 4 13.99 -44.76 -52.97
N ARG A 5 14.80 -44.10 -53.83
CA ARG A 5 14.73 -42.72 -54.36
C ARG A 5 13.32 -42.43 -54.93
N LEU A 6 12.75 -41.24 -55.20
CA LEU A 6 13.11 -39.81 -55.24
C LEU A 6 11.81 -39.03 -55.61
N ALA A 7 11.63 -37.79 -55.13
CA ALA A 7 10.96 -36.63 -55.80
C ALA A 7 11.01 -35.43 -54.82
N ILE A 8 11.79 -34.34 -54.97
CA ILE A 8 11.79 -33.21 -55.94
C ILE A 8 10.43 -32.47 -55.96
N VAL A 9 10.19 -31.45 -55.10
CA VAL A 9 10.29 -29.94 -55.27
C VAL A 9 9.08 -29.36 -56.06
N PRO A 10 8.43 -28.19 -55.76
CA PRO A 10 9.03 -26.89 -55.37
C PRO A 10 8.30 -25.94 -54.37
N SER A 11 9.09 -24.94 -53.94
CA SER A 11 8.80 -23.49 -53.83
C SER A 11 7.58 -22.95 -53.09
N GLY A 12 7.86 -22.28 -51.97
CA GLY A 12 6.95 -21.37 -51.30
C GLY A 12 7.62 -20.46 -50.26
N PHE A 13 8.83 -19.96 -50.56
CA PHE A 13 9.47 -18.92 -49.74
C PHE A 13 8.84 -17.56 -50.07
N ARG A 14 7.93 -17.10 -49.21
CA ARG A 14 7.67 -15.68 -48.90
C ARG A 14 6.66 -15.63 -47.76
N ARG A 15 7.13 -15.57 -46.51
CA ARG A 15 6.35 -14.96 -45.43
C ARG A 15 7.10 -13.72 -44.98
N THR A 16 6.67 -12.62 -45.58
CA THR A 16 7.02 -11.26 -45.24
C THR A 16 6.88 -11.05 -43.73
N ALA A 17 7.96 -10.59 -43.11
CA ALA A 17 7.96 -10.02 -41.79
C ALA A 17 6.88 -8.93 -41.69
N LYS A 18 6.05 -9.01 -40.65
CA LYS A 18 5.32 -7.85 -40.13
C LYS A 18 5.24 -8.02 -38.61
N PRO A 19 5.89 -7.15 -37.83
CA PRO A 19 6.04 -7.37 -36.39
C PRO A 19 4.69 -7.29 -35.68
N LEU A 20 4.51 -8.24 -34.77
CA LEU A 20 3.55 -8.22 -33.67
C LEU A 20 3.72 -6.92 -32.89
N LEU A 21 2.71 -6.05 -32.93
CA LEU A 21 2.58 -4.93 -32.00
C LEU A 21 1.54 -5.32 -30.94
N PRO A 22 1.94 -5.73 -29.72
CA PRO A 22 1.01 -5.81 -28.62
C PRO A 22 0.61 -4.38 -28.23
N ALA A 23 -0.63 -4.00 -28.50
CA ALA A 23 -1.21 -2.71 -28.13
C ALA A 23 -1.49 -2.59 -26.61
N PHE A 24 -0.57 -3.04 -25.76
CA PHE A 24 -0.81 -3.12 -24.31
C PHE A 24 0.42 -2.85 -23.45
N VAL A 25 1.33 -1.96 -23.83
CA VAL A 25 2.33 -1.44 -22.89
C VAL A 25 2.69 -0.02 -23.30
N VAL A 26 2.01 1.00 -22.77
CA VAL A 26 2.59 2.26 -22.27
C VAL A 26 1.47 2.99 -21.50
N LEU A 27 1.29 2.66 -20.23
CA LEU A 27 0.64 3.56 -19.26
C LEU A 27 1.38 3.47 -17.92
N VAL A 28 2.69 3.61 -17.96
CA VAL A 28 3.55 3.57 -16.77
C VAL A 28 4.52 4.75 -16.82
N ALA A 29 4.01 5.97 -16.67
CA ALA A 29 4.90 7.13 -16.48
C ALA A 29 4.26 8.41 -15.92
N THR A 30 2.94 8.52 -15.76
CA THR A 30 2.32 9.82 -15.41
C THR A 30 1.68 9.89 -14.02
N CYS A 31 1.60 8.79 -13.26
CA CYS A 31 0.98 8.80 -11.91
C CYS A 31 1.92 9.22 -10.77
N GLY A 32 3.20 9.51 -11.04
CA GLY A 32 4.17 9.88 -10.00
C GLY A 32 3.74 11.08 -9.13
N PRO A 33 3.33 12.22 -9.72
CA PRO A 33 2.88 13.39 -8.96
C PRO A 33 1.61 13.13 -8.17
N LEU A 34 0.61 12.46 -8.79
CA LEU A 34 -0.67 12.17 -8.14
C LEU A 34 -0.52 11.25 -6.92
N LEU A 35 0.39 10.26 -7.00
CA LEU A 35 0.69 9.40 -5.85
C LEU A 35 1.45 10.16 -4.74
N ALA A 36 2.33 11.10 -5.11
CA ALA A 36 3.04 11.92 -4.13
C ALA A 36 2.10 12.88 -3.39
N ASP A 37 1.19 13.55 -4.10
CA ASP A 37 0.16 14.43 -3.50
C ASP A 37 -0.82 13.63 -2.63
N SER A 38 -1.24 12.45 -3.09
CA SER A 38 -2.10 11.56 -2.30
C SER A 38 -1.41 11.09 -1.03
N LEU A 39 -0.14 10.69 -1.12
CA LEU A 39 0.64 10.29 0.05
C LEU A 39 0.83 11.46 1.02
N LYS A 40 1.16 12.64 0.52
CA LYS A 40 1.29 13.85 1.35
C LYS A 40 -0.01 14.16 2.08
N THR A 41 -1.15 14.00 1.40
CA THR A 41 -2.49 14.19 1.97
C THR A 41 -2.76 13.18 3.06
N THR A 42 -2.54 11.88 2.81
CA THR A 42 -2.68 10.83 3.83
C THR A 42 -1.79 11.10 5.05
N MET A 43 -0.54 11.51 4.85
CA MET A 43 0.35 11.85 5.97
C MET A 43 -0.12 13.11 6.72
N GLY A 44 -0.74 14.06 6.03
CA GLY A 44 -1.36 15.24 6.63
C GLY A 44 -2.52 14.88 7.56
N GLU A 45 -3.42 14.01 7.10
CA GLU A 45 -4.53 13.50 7.90
C GLU A 45 -4.01 12.69 9.11
N MET A 46 -3.04 11.79 8.92
CA MET A 46 -2.41 11.07 10.04
C MET A 46 -1.82 12.01 11.09
N ALA A 47 -1.20 13.11 10.67
CA ALA A 47 -0.64 14.11 11.58
C ALA A 47 -1.75 14.87 12.34
N LYS A 48 -2.88 15.14 11.68
CA LYS A 48 -4.06 15.76 12.30
C LYS A 48 -4.69 14.80 13.32
N THR A 49 -4.99 13.57 12.93
CA THR A 49 -5.51 12.50 13.80
C THR A 49 -4.60 12.27 15.00
N THR A 50 -3.27 12.38 14.83
CA THR A 50 -2.31 12.29 15.96
C THR A 50 -2.39 13.45 16.94
N LYS A 51 -2.70 14.67 16.47
CA LYS A 51 -2.96 15.80 17.37
C LYS A 51 -4.26 15.59 18.14
N GLU A 52 -5.30 15.12 17.46
CA GLU A 52 -6.59 14.78 18.08
C GLU A 52 -6.43 13.66 19.12
N ALA A 53 -5.69 12.59 18.78
CA ALA A 53 -5.35 11.50 19.69
C ALA A 53 -4.60 11.98 20.93
N LYS A 54 -3.64 12.90 20.76
CA LYS A 54 -2.92 13.50 21.88
C LYS A 54 -3.85 14.32 22.78
N ALA A 55 -4.77 15.08 22.22
CA ALA A 55 -5.77 15.82 22.99
C ALA A 55 -6.73 14.87 23.73
N ALA A 56 -7.09 13.75 23.09
CA ALA A 56 -7.94 12.72 23.68
C ALA A 56 -7.31 11.97 24.86
N LEU A 57 -5.99 12.09 25.10
CA LEU A 57 -5.37 11.50 26.30
C LEU A 57 -5.94 12.04 27.63
N SER A 58 -6.61 13.19 27.60
CA SER A 58 -7.25 13.80 28.76
C SER A 58 -8.78 13.62 28.81
N THR A 59 -9.39 12.96 27.82
CA THR A 59 -10.85 12.70 27.82
C THR A 59 -11.17 11.32 28.41
N THR A 60 -12.44 11.09 28.69
CA THR A 60 -13.01 9.78 29.06
C THR A 60 -14.07 9.29 28.08
N ASP A 61 -14.33 10.04 27.01
CA ASP A 61 -15.37 9.72 26.04
C ASP A 61 -14.98 8.54 25.13
N PRO A 62 -15.68 7.39 25.21
CA PRO A 62 -15.39 6.23 24.38
C PRO A 62 -15.64 6.49 22.89
N ALA A 63 -16.58 7.37 22.53
CA ALA A 63 -16.87 7.68 21.13
C ALA A 63 -15.71 8.42 20.46
N THR A 64 -15.09 9.35 21.18
CA THR A 64 -13.85 10.01 20.74
C THR A 64 -12.72 8.99 20.48
N PHE A 65 -12.52 8.02 21.38
CA PHE A 65 -11.50 6.98 21.18
C PHE A 65 -11.79 6.10 19.97
N GLU A 66 -13.05 5.70 19.80
CA GLU A 66 -13.48 4.87 18.66
C GLU A 66 -13.23 5.60 17.34
N ALA A 67 -13.65 6.86 17.23
CA ALA A 67 -13.48 7.67 16.03
C ALA A 67 -12.00 7.83 15.64
N ILE A 68 -11.12 8.09 16.62
CA ILE A 68 -9.69 8.25 16.39
C ILE A 68 -9.04 6.93 15.95
N LEU A 69 -9.36 5.82 16.62
CA LEU A 69 -8.83 4.50 16.26
C LEU A 69 -9.34 4.06 14.88
N LYS A 70 -10.60 4.38 14.56
CA LYS A 70 -11.14 4.16 13.22
C LYS A 70 -10.39 4.97 12.17
N ALA A 71 -10.16 6.26 12.41
CA ALA A 71 -9.41 7.13 11.50
C ALA A 71 -8.00 6.57 11.22
N TYR A 72 -7.27 6.17 12.26
CA TYR A 72 -5.98 5.50 12.08
C TYR A 72 -6.06 4.21 11.26
N GLY A 73 -7.07 3.37 11.51
CA GLY A 73 -7.31 2.17 10.71
C GLY A 73 -7.49 2.48 9.21
N ASP A 74 -8.25 3.53 8.89
CA ASP A 74 -8.56 3.92 7.51
C ASP A 74 -7.38 4.64 6.83
N GLU A 75 -6.61 5.45 7.56
CA GLU A 75 -5.37 6.07 7.10
C GLU A 75 -4.30 5.04 6.76
N GLY A 76 -4.12 4.02 7.62
CA GLY A 76 -3.20 2.92 7.35
C GLY A 76 -3.58 2.17 6.08
N LYS A 77 -4.87 1.87 5.87
CA LYS A 77 -5.37 1.25 4.62
C LYS A 77 -5.12 2.14 3.40
N SER A 78 -5.32 3.45 3.54
CA SER A 78 -5.03 4.41 2.47
C SER A 78 -3.54 4.42 2.12
N GLY A 79 -2.66 4.42 3.12
CA GLY A 79 -1.21 4.30 2.92
C GLY A 79 -0.83 3.02 2.18
N MET A 80 -1.40 1.87 2.55
CA MET A 80 -1.15 0.61 1.83
C MET A 80 -1.55 0.66 0.36
N ALA A 81 -2.68 1.32 0.04
CA ALA A 81 -3.19 1.43 -1.33
C ALA A 81 -2.27 2.28 -2.22
N LEU A 82 -1.60 3.28 -1.64
CA LEU A 82 -0.70 4.20 -2.35
C LEU A 82 0.69 3.60 -2.63
N VAL A 83 1.11 2.62 -1.84
CA VAL A 83 2.41 1.95 -2.03
C VAL A 83 2.29 0.93 -3.15
N ALA A 84 2.58 1.30 -4.40
CA ALA A 84 2.49 0.40 -5.55
C ALA A 84 3.76 -0.43 -5.79
N GLY A 85 3.63 -1.51 -6.56
CA GLY A 85 4.75 -2.34 -7.03
C GLY A 85 5.19 -3.45 -6.07
N GLY A 86 6.20 -4.21 -6.52
CA GLY A 86 6.73 -5.41 -5.84
C GLY A 86 8.20 -5.30 -5.44
N SER A 87 8.74 -4.10 -5.23
CA SER A 87 10.09 -3.96 -4.69
C SER A 87 10.15 -4.34 -3.20
N SER A 88 11.34 -4.62 -2.68
CA SER A 88 11.54 -4.85 -1.23
C SER A 88 11.06 -3.64 -0.41
N LYS A 89 11.39 -2.42 -0.85
CA LYS A 89 10.93 -1.16 -0.26
C LYS A 89 9.40 -1.05 -0.25
N ALA A 90 8.73 -1.35 -1.36
CA ALA A 90 7.27 -1.29 -1.44
C ALA A 90 6.61 -2.35 -0.54
N ARG A 91 7.18 -3.55 -0.44
CA ARG A 91 6.69 -4.58 0.49
C ARG A 91 6.84 -4.16 1.95
N ASP A 92 8.00 -3.61 2.33
CA ASP A 92 8.24 -3.13 3.69
C ASP A 92 7.30 -1.99 4.08
N LEU A 93 7.13 -0.98 3.21
CA LEU A 93 6.17 0.11 3.43
C LEU A 93 4.74 -0.40 3.57
N ARG A 94 4.29 -1.32 2.70
CA ARG A 94 2.96 -1.95 2.85
C ARG A 94 2.83 -2.69 4.17
N ALA A 95 3.85 -3.45 4.58
CA ALA A 95 3.82 -4.18 5.85
C ALA A 95 3.70 -3.25 7.06
N ARG A 96 4.42 -2.12 7.05
CA ARG A 96 4.33 -1.10 8.10
C ARG A 96 2.96 -0.45 8.17
N PHE A 97 2.40 -0.02 7.04
CA PHE A 97 1.03 0.51 6.99
C PHE A 97 -0.04 -0.53 7.40
N SER A 98 0.16 -1.79 7.02
CA SER A 98 -0.70 -2.90 7.42
C SER A 98 -0.66 -3.13 8.94
N THR A 99 0.53 -3.15 9.53
CA THR A 99 0.73 -3.30 10.99
C THR A 99 0.10 -2.15 11.75
N PHE A 100 0.28 -0.93 11.26
CA PHE A 100 -0.36 0.26 11.80
C PHE A 100 -1.89 0.17 11.79
N ALA A 101 -2.49 -0.15 10.63
CA ALA A 101 -3.94 -0.29 10.49
C ALA A 101 -4.49 -1.41 11.38
N ALA A 102 -3.81 -2.56 11.44
CA ALA A 102 -4.19 -3.69 12.27
C ALA A 102 -4.13 -3.35 13.76
N THR A 103 -3.12 -2.62 14.20
CA THR A 103 -2.98 -2.16 15.60
C THR A 103 -4.15 -1.26 15.99
N ALA A 104 -4.50 -0.30 15.14
CA ALA A 104 -5.61 0.61 15.39
C ALA A 104 -6.96 -0.13 15.44
N GLU A 105 -7.20 -1.03 14.49
CA GLU A 105 -8.43 -1.81 14.43
C GLU A 105 -8.56 -2.79 15.61
N ALA A 106 -7.48 -3.47 15.99
CA ALA A 106 -7.48 -4.35 17.16
C ALA A 106 -7.77 -3.56 18.45
N ALA A 107 -7.17 -2.38 18.61
CA ALA A 107 -7.46 -1.50 19.73
C ALA A 107 -8.94 -1.08 19.75
N ARG A 108 -9.51 -0.74 18.58
CA ARG A 108 -10.92 -0.35 18.43
C ARG A 108 -11.87 -1.48 18.83
N GLN A 109 -11.56 -2.70 18.42
CA GLN A 109 -12.38 -3.90 18.70
C GLN A 109 -12.30 -4.36 20.16
N SER A 110 -11.24 -3.99 20.90
CA SER A 110 -11.01 -4.45 22.27
C SER A 110 -11.94 -3.83 23.35
N GLY A 111 -12.87 -2.96 22.95
CA GLY A 111 -13.75 -2.21 23.86
C GLY A 111 -12.99 -1.10 24.60
N GLY A 112 -13.27 0.15 24.22
CA GLY A 112 -12.47 1.32 24.57
C GLY A 112 -12.65 1.86 25.99
N GLY A 113 -11.57 2.40 26.54
CA GLY A 113 -11.50 3.21 27.76
C GLY A 113 -10.13 3.91 27.83
N PRO A 114 -9.95 4.95 28.66
CA PRO A 114 -8.78 5.85 28.57
C PRO A 114 -7.43 5.14 28.67
N VAL A 115 -7.33 4.14 29.55
CA VAL A 115 -6.10 3.35 29.76
C VAL A 115 -5.74 2.55 28.51
N LYS A 116 -6.72 1.85 27.92
CA LYS A 116 -6.53 1.06 26.70
C LYS A 116 -6.21 1.97 25.51
N PHE A 117 -6.89 3.10 25.39
CA PHE A 117 -6.62 4.09 24.35
C PHE A 117 -5.18 4.62 24.46
N LYS A 118 -4.73 4.98 25.67
CA LYS A 118 -3.35 5.46 25.89
C LYS A 118 -2.31 4.40 25.51
N ALA A 119 -2.54 3.14 25.85
CA ALA A 119 -1.65 2.03 25.48
C ALA A 119 -1.61 1.82 23.95
N ALA A 120 -2.78 1.82 23.30
CA ALA A 120 -2.89 1.72 21.85
C ALA A 120 -2.18 2.89 21.16
N PHE A 121 -2.44 4.12 21.60
CA PHE A 121 -1.80 5.32 21.08
C PHE A 121 -0.27 5.27 21.19
N GLY A 122 0.26 4.80 22.33
CA GLY A 122 1.71 4.59 22.49
C GLY A 122 2.28 3.61 21.46
N THR A 123 1.57 2.52 21.18
CA THR A 123 1.96 1.53 20.16
C THR A 123 1.93 2.14 18.76
N ILE A 124 0.84 2.83 18.41
CA ILE A 124 0.67 3.53 17.12
C ILE A 124 1.78 4.55 16.89
N VAL A 125 2.15 5.35 17.90
CA VAL A 125 3.24 6.33 17.80
C VAL A 125 4.60 5.65 17.60
N ASN A 126 4.83 4.49 18.21
CA ASN A 126 6.04 3.72 17.99
C ASN A 126 6.14 3.20 16.55
N GLU A 127 5.02 2.75 15.95
CA GLU A 127 4.99 2.38 14.54
C GLU A 127 5.30 3.58 13.63
N CYS A 128 4.72 4.75 13.92
CA CYS A 128 5.05 6.00 13.20
C CYS A 128 6.55 6.32 13.28
N ARG A 129 7.15 6.22 14.47
CA ARG A 129 8.59 6.47 14.68
C ARG A 129 9.45 5.46 13.92
N SER A 130 9.10 4.18 14.00
CA SER A 130 9.78 3.09 13.30
C SER A 130 9.78 3.34 11.80
N CYS A 131 8.62 3.67 11.21
CA CYS A 131 8.51 3.98 9.79
C CYS A 131 9.34 5.21 9.40
N HIS A 132 9.23 6.30 10.16
CA HIS A 132 9.98 7.54 9.89
C HIS A 132 11.49 7.36 10.00
N SER A 133 12.00 6.50 10.89
CA SER A 133 13.45 6.24 10.99
C SER A 133 14.08 5.68 9.72
N VAL A 134 13.26 5.09 8.84
CA VAL A 134 13.72 4.47 7.59
C VAL A 134 13.37 5.32 6.36
N TYR A 135 12.24 6.06 6.40
CA TYR A 135 11.64 6.64 5.20
C TYR A 135 11.39 8.15 5.24
N LYS A 136 11.73 8.85 6.32
CA LYS A 136 11.54 10.30 6.47
C LYS A 136 12.86 11.00 6.73
#